data_AF-A0AAD3DKA3-F1
#
_entry.id   AF-A0AAD3DKA3-F1
#
_cell.length_a   1.000
_cell.length_b   1.000
_cell.length_c   1.000
_cell.angle_alpha   90.00
_cell.angle_beta   90.00
_cell.angle_gamma   90.00
#
_symmetry.space_group_name_H-M   'P 1'
#
loop_
_entity.id
_entity.type
_entity.pdbx_description
1 polymer ?
#
loop_
_entity_poly.entity_id
_entity_poly.type
_entity_poly.pdbx_seq_one_letter_code
_entity_poly.pdbx_strand_id
1 'polypeptide(L)'
;DTGRRYGLLNGDLNPIHLYPATSRLFGFKRPIAHALFLTGAAEAALRNAGLQLRYPCVLSADFKRPTLLPATLHCAWITPAATPAPGEGAAAGGAAGFDPAAALASPEGAGFVVLTEDRCKEVLVGAVSCHADRVKAEMGGGGGSSE
;
A
#
# COMPACT_ATOMS: atom_id res chain seq x y z
N ASP A 1 -5.86 18.87 7.27
CA ASP A 1 -6.31 19.36 5.94
C ASP A 1 -5.75 18.54 4.77
N THR A 2 -5.29 17.31 5.03
CA THR A 2 -4.62 16.41 4.07
C THR A 2 -5.33 16.27 2.73
N GLY A 3 -6.64 16.00 2.73
CA GLY A 3 -7.40 15.83 1.49
C GLY A 3 -7.38 17.08 0.61
N ARG A 4 -7.47 18.28 1.18
CA ARG A 4 -7.38 19.53 0.39
C ARG A 4 -5.97 19.77 -0.14
N ARG A 5 -4.95 19.60 0.71
CA ARG A 5 -3.55 19.81 0.31
C ARG A 5 -3.10 18.84 -0.78
N TYR A 6 -3.48 17.57 -0.65
CA TYR A 6 -3.13 16.57 -1.65
C TYR A 6 -3.95 16.71 -2.93
N GLY A 7 -5.24 17.05 -2.83
CA GLY A 7 -6.07 17.30 -4.01
C GLY A 7 -5.55 18.46 -4.87
N LEU A 8 -5.01 19.52 -4.25
CA LEU A 8 -4.33 20.61 -4.97
C LEU A 8 -3.02 20.17 -5.64
N LEU A 9 -2.31 19.19 -5.07
CA LEU A 9 -1.05 18.69 -5.62
C LEU A 9 -1.27 17.74 -6.81
N ASN A 10 -2.21 16.81 -6.69
CA ASN A 10 -2.45 15.76 -7.68
C ASN A 10 -3.59 16.08 -8.66
N GLY A 11 -4.29 17.21 -8.48
CA GLY A 11 -5.42 17.62 -9.32
C GLY A 11 -6.75 16.91 -9.01
N ASP A 12 -6.77 15.97 -8.07
CA ASP A 12 -8.01 15.31 -7.63
C ASP A 12 -8.74 16.15 -6.58
N LEU A 13 -9.69 16.96 -7.07
CA LEU A 13 -10.56 17.80 -6.24
C LEU A 13 -11.94 17.16 -6.00
N ASN A 14 -12.04 15.82 -6.00
CA ASN A 14 -13.29 15.16 -5.68
C ASN A 14 -13.80 15.58 -4.27
N PRO A 15 -15.03 16.12 -4.17
CA PRO A 15 -15.56 16.69 -2.92
C PRO A 15 -15.58 15.73 -1.72
N ILE A 16 -15.56 14.40 -1.94
CA ILE A 16 -15.51 13.41 -0.85
C ILE A 16 -14.25 13.53 0.01
N HIS A 17 -13.18 14.15 -0.50
CA HIS A 17 -11.92 14.35 0.22
C HIS A 17 -11.80 15.72 0.89
N LEU A 18 -12.64 16.69 0.51
CA LEU A 18 -12.40 18.11 0.79
C LEU A 18 -13.18 18.64 1.99
N TYR A 19 -14.47 18.31 2.09
CA TYR A 19 -15.37 18.93 3.07
C TYR A 19 -16.32 17.90 3.71
N PRO A 20 -16.56 17.95 5.03
CA PRO A 20 -17.46 17.02 5.69
C PRO A 20 -18.88 17.01 5.09
N ALA A 21 -19.40 18.17 4.69
CA ALA A 21 -20.75 18.28 4.13
C ALA A 21 -20.88 17.46 2.83
N THR A 22 -19.93 17.61 1.91
CA THR A 22 -19.94 16.87 0.64
C THR A 22 -19.67 15.39 0.87
N SER A 23 -18.72 15.01 1.73
CA SER A 23 -18.46 13.60 2.05
C SER A 23 -19.68 12.88 2.64
N ARG A 24 -20.52 13.58 3.42
CA ARG A 24 -21.76 13.02 3.98
C ARG A 24 -22.81 12.69 2.92
N LEU A 25 -22.84 13.44 1.82
CA LEU A 25 -23.73 13.13 0.68
C LEU A 25 -23.40 11.77 0.05
N PHE A 26 -22.15 11.31 0.19
CA PHE A 26 -21.67 10.02 -0.30
C PHE A 26 -21.58 8.95 0.80
N GLY A 27 -22.23 9.17 1.95
CA GLY A 27 -22.32 8.20 3.04
C GLY A 27 -21.11 8.18 4.01
N PHE A 28 -20.14 9.08 3.85
CA PHE A 28 -18.99 9.15 4.75
C PHE A 28 -19.24 10.14 5.89
N LYS A 29 -18.94 9.72 7.14
CA LYS A 29 -19.11 10.61 8.32
C LYS A 29 -18.17 11.82 8.31
N ARG A 30 -17.01 11.68 7.65
CA ARG A 30 -15.93 12.66 7.51
C ARG A 30 -15.29 12.53 6.13
N PRO A 31 -14.50 13.51 5.67
CA PRO A 31 -13.72 13.35 4.44
C PRO A 31 -12.82 12.14 4.50
N ILE A 32 -12.65 11.48 3.36
CA ILE A 32 -11.75 10.32 3.24
C ILE A 32 -10.43 10.73 2.62
N ALA A 33 -9.35 10.03 2.96
CA ALA A 33 -8.06 10.24 2.31
C ALA A 33 -8.11 9.81 0.83
N HIS A 34 -7.35 10.51 -0.01
CA HIS A 34 -7.13 10.09 -1.40
C HIS A 34 -6.40 8.74 -1.44
N ALA A 35 -6.81 7.87 -2.36
CA ALA A 35 -6.19 6.57 -2.55
C ALA A 35 -4.68 6.70 -2.84
N LEU A 36 -4.32 7.55 -3.81
CA LEU A 36 -2.92 7.77 -4.19
C LEU A 36 -2.08 8.43 -3.07
N PHE A 37 -2.72 9.25 -2.21
CA PHE A 37 -2.06 9.77 -1.02
C PHE A 37 -1.67 8.65 -0.06
N LEU A 38 -2.58 7.70 0.20
CA LEU A 38 -2.30 6.57 1.09
C LEU A 38 -1.19 5.67 0.52
N THR A 39 -1.20 5.41 -0.79
CA THR A 39 -0.14 4.66 -1.46
C THR A 39 1.23 5.34 -1.30
N GLY A 40 1.32 6.64 -1.59
CA GLY A 40 2.57 7.39 -1.44
C GLY A 40 3.02 7.54 0.02
N ALA A 41 2.08 7.69 0.96
CA ALA A 41 2.38 7.72 2.38
C ALA A 41 2.92 6.37 2.88
N ALA A 42 2.39 5.25 2.38
CA ALA A 42 2.91 3.93 2.67
C ALA A 42 4.32 3.75 2.10
N GLU A 43 4.55 4.09 0.83
CA GLU A 43 5.90 4.05 0.22
C GLU A 43 6.90 4.88 1.04
N ALA A 44 6.54 6.12 1.40
CA ALA A 44 7.37 7.00 2.20
C ALA A 44 7.68 6.40 3.58
N ALA A 45 6.69 5.77 4.23
CA ALA A 45 6.90 5.09 5.51
C ALA A 45 7.88 3.92 5.38
N LEU A 46 7.77 3.10 4.32
CA LEU A 46 8.69 2.00 4.07
C LEU A 46 10.11 2.50 3.79
N ARG A 47 10.27 3.58 3.01
CA ARG A 47 11.57 4.21 2.74
C ARG A 47 12.20 4.77 4.01
N ASN A 48 11.41 5.40 4.87
CA ASN A 48 11.87 5.87 6.19
C ASN A 48 12.27 4.71 7.11
N ALA A 49 11.68 3.52 6.93
CA ALA A 49 12.06 2.29 7.61
C ALA A 49 13.30 1.59 6.99
N GLY A 50 13.98 2.22 6.04
CA GLY A 50 15.21 1.72 5.44
C GLY A 50 15.05 1.06 4.06
N LEU A 51 13.85 1.08 3.46
CA LEU A 51 13.65 0.54 2.12
C LEU A 51 14.42 1.35 1.07
N GLN A 52 15.31 0.68 0.34
CA GLN A 52 16.05 1.25 -0.79
C GLN A 52 15.48 0.73 -2.11
N LEU A 53 14.65 1.55 -2.77
CA LEU A 53 14.06 1.22 -4.07
C LEU A 53 15.09 1.36 -5.19
N ARG A 54 15.13 0.38 -6.10
CA ARG A 54 15.84 0.46 -7.38
C ARG A 54 14.81 0.67 -8.49
N TYR A 55 15.03 1.67 -9.35
CA TYR A 55 14.14 1.95 -10.46
C TYR A 55 14.63 1.24 -11.74
N PRO A 56 13.70 0.79 -12.61
CA PRO A 56 12.24 0.85 -12.46
C PRO A 56 11.72 -0.12 -11.39
N CYS A 57 10.63 0.25 -10.72
CA CYS A 57 9.94 -0.60 -9.74
C CYS A 57 8.43 -0.55 -9.96
N VAL A 58 7.74 -1.56 -9.43
CA VAL A 58 6.27 -1.60 -9.38
C VAL A 58 5.84 -1.55 -7.93
N LEU A 59 4.86 -0.70 -7.66
CA LEU A 59 4.15 -0.62 -6.40
C LEU A 59 2.67 -0.91 -6.66
N SER A 60 2.14 -1.97 -6.05
CA SER A 60 0.71 -2.29 -6.05
C SER A 60 0.08 -1.92 -4.72
N ALA A 61 -1.20 -1.53 -4.76
CA ALA A 61 -1.97 -1.16 -3.59
C ALA A 61 -3.43 -1.59 -3.76
N ASP A 62 -3.87 -2.48 -2.88
CA ASP A 62 -5.25 -2.94 -2.74
C ASP A 62 -5.92 -2.23 -1.56
N PHE A 63 -6.83 -1.32 -1.88
CA PHE A 63 -7.61 -0.59 -0.88
C PHE A 63 -8.69 -1.48 -0.29
N LYS A 64 -8.62 -1.74 1.01
CA LYS A 64 -9.60 -2.56 1.72
C LYS A 64 -10.72 -1.72 2.31
N ARG A 65 -10.41 -0.49 2.76
CA ARG A 65 -11.36 0.36 3.48
C ARG A 65 -11.13 1.86 3.24
N PRO A 66 -12.19 2.68 3.23
CA PRO A 66 -12.05 4.13 3.25
C PRO A 66 -11.38 4.64 4.54
N THR A 67 -10.42 5.55 4.43
CA THR A 67 -9.74 6.17 5.58
C THR A 67 -10.34 7.52 5.92
N LEU A 68 -11.13 7.60 7.00
CA LEU A 68 -11.71 8.87 7.47
C LEU A 68 -10.65 9.81 8.06
N LEU A 69 -10.60 11.06 7.62
CA LEU A 69 -9.65 12.08 8.08
C LEU A 69 -10.17 12.88 9.28
N PRO A 70 -9.28 13.31 10.22
CA PRO A 70 -7.89 12.88 10.37
C PRO A 70 -7.80 11.40 10.80
N ALA A 71 -6.68 10.75 10.46
CA ALA A 71 -6.36 9.38 10.83
C ALA A 71 -4.87 9.24 11.16
N THR A 72 -4.58 8.43 12.18
CA THR A 72 -3.25 7.86 12.44
C THR A 72 -3.23 6.45 11.87
N LEU A 73 -2.17 6.10 11.13
CA LEU A 73 -2.02 4.80 10.47
C LEU A 73 -0.65 4.20 10.80
N HIS A 74 -0.56 2.88 10.74
CA HIS A 74 0.69 2.13 10.92
C HIS A 74 1.01 1.33 9.67
N CYS A 75 2.24 1.44 9.19
CA CYS A 75 2.73 0.61 8.09
C CYS A 75 3.63 -0.50 8.65
N ALA A 76 3.45 -1.72 8.16
CA ALA A 76 4.24 -2.88 8.56
C ALA A 76 4.50 -3.80 7.37
N TRP A 77 5.60 -4.54 7.44
CA TRP A 77 5.92 -5.60 6.49
C TRP A 77 5.04 -6.83 6.70
N ILE A 78 4.66 -7.49 5.61
CA ILE A 78 4.00 -8.78 5.62
C ILE A 78 5.04 -9.83 5.22
N THR A 79 5.37 -10.71 6.14
CA THR A 79 6.15 -11.91 5.83
C THR A 79 5.24 -12.90 5.11
N PRO A 80 5.58 -13.37 3.89
CA PRO A 80 4.86 -14.49 3.30
C PRO A 80 4.87 -15.65 4.29
N ALA A 81 3.72 -16.25 4.56
CA ALA A 81 3.69 -17.47 5.37
C ALA A 81 4.61 -18.49 4.69
N ALA A 82 5.67 -18.93 5.37
CA ALA A 82 6.48 -20.03 4.88
C ALA A 82 5.52 -21.19 4.60
N THR A 83 5.50 -21.69 3.36
CA THR A 83 4.79 -22.94 3.09
C THR A 83 5.58 -24.01 3.84
N PRO A 84 5.03 -24.65 4.88
CA PRO A 84 5.78 -25.68 5.58
C PRO A 84 6.06 -26.81 4.58
N ALA A 85 7.29 -27.32 4.56
CA ALA A 85 7.58 -28.55 3.86
C ALA A 85 6.64 -29.65 4.41
N PRO A 86 6.13 -30.56 3.56
CA PRO A 86 5.24 -31.62 4.03
C PRO A 86 5.96 -32.45 5.10
N GLY A 87 5.52 -32.31 6.36
CA GLY A 87 6.10 -32.99 7.53
C GLY A 87 6.46 -32.08 8.70
N GLU A 88 6.53 -30.76 8.52
CA GLU A 88 6.85 -29.83 9.61
C GLU A 88 5.57 -29.16 10.14
N GLY A 89 5.25 -29.43 11.41
CA GLY A 89 4.13 -28.78 12.10
C GLY A 89 4.29 -27.26 12.07
N ALA A 90 3.17 -26.55 11.91
CA ALA A 90 3.12 -25.09 11.88
C ALA A 90 3.65 -24.51 13.20
N ALA A 91 4.96 -24.27 13.26
CA ALA A 91 5.56 -23.45 14.29
C ALA A 91 5.13 -22.01 14.03
N ALA A 92 4.54 -21.37 15.05
CA ALA A 92 4.31 -19.93 15.06
C ALA A 92 5.66 -19.24 14.83
N GLY A 93 5.91 -18.83 13.58
CA GLY A 93 7.13 -18.16 13.19
C GLY A 93 7.25 -16.85 13.96
N GLY A 94 8.14 -16.84 14.95
CA GLY A 94 8.59 -15.62 15.58
C GLY A 94 9.22 -14.69 14.55
N ALA A 95 9.36 -13.42 14.93
CA ALA A 95 9.98 -12.35 14.14
C ALA A 95 11.48 -12.57 13.88
N ALA A 96 11.86 -13.68 13.25
CA ALA A 96 13.14 -13.80 12.56
C ALA A 96 13.11 -12.80 11.40
N GLY A 97 14.06 -11.87 11.41
CA GLY A 97 14.00 -10.59 10.72
C GLY A 97 13.57 -10.67 9.26
N PHE A 98 12.44 -10.03 8.94
CA PHE A 98 12.08 -9.73 7.56
C PHE A 98 13.20 -8.86 6.95
N ASP A 99 13.85 -9.37 5.90
CA ASP A 99 14.82 -8.60 5.11
C ASP A 99 14.11 -7.97 3.89
N PRO A 100 13.76 -6.67 3.94
CA PRO A 100 13.13 -5.99 2.82
C PRO A 100 14.00 -5.96 1.57
N ALA A 101 15.34 -5.94 1.71
CA ALA A 101 16.24 -5.83 0.57
C ALA A 101 16.26 -7.14 -0.23
N ALA A 102 16.27 -8.28 0.46
CA ALA A 102 16.13 -9.59 -0.17
C ALA A 102 14.75 -9.76 -0.82
N ALA A 103 13.67 -9.36 -0.12
CA ALA A 103 12.31 -9.45 -0.66
C ALA A 103 12.10 -8.58 -1.91
N LEU A 104 12.66 -7.36 -1.96
CA LEU A 104 12.60 -6.51 -3.16
C LEU A 104 13.28 -7.10 -4.39
N ALA A 105 14.30 -7.93 -4.17
CA ALA A 105 15.05 -8.60 -5.23
C ALA A 105 14.38 -9.89 -5.70
N SER A 106 13.33 -10.37 -5.01
CA SER A 106 12.59 -11.56 -5.40
C SER A 106 11.44 -11.22 -6.37
N PRO A 107 10.99 -12.18 -7.19
CA PRO A 107 9.82 -12.01 -8.05
C PRO A 107 8.54 -11.64 -7.30
N GLU A 108 8.39 -12.14 -6.07
CA GLU A 108 7.23 -11.91 -5.19
C GLU A 108 7.20 -10.47 -4.66
N GLY A 109 8.37 -9.84 -4.51
CA GLY A 109 8.50 -8.52 -3.93
C GLY A 109 8.29 -8.49 -2.42
N ALA A 110 8.38 -7.28 -1.85
CA ALA A 110 8.14 -7.03 -0.45
C ALA A 110 6.68 -6.64 -0.21
N GLY A 111 5.93 -7.49 0.48
CA GLY A 111 4.54 -7.23 0.88
C GLY A 111 4.45 -6.31 2.09
N PHE A 112 3.46 -5.42 2.11
CA PHE A 112 3.22 -4.50 3.23
C PHE A 112 1.74 -4.29 3.50
N VAL A 113 1.42 -3.88 4.72
CA VAL A 113 0.07 -3.53 5.17
C VAL A 113 0.07 -2.17 5.83
N VAL A 114 -1.01 -1.43 5.61
CA VAL A 114 -1.36 -0.21 6.33
C VAL A 114 -2.56 -0.50 7.21
N LEU A 115 -2.39 -0.32 8.51
CA LEU A 115 -3.36 -0.60 9.54
C LEU A 115 -3.88 0.69 10.16
N THR A 116 -5.08 0.63 10.73
CA THR A 116 -5.63 1.66 11.60
C THR A 116 -4.76 1.86 12.86
N GLU A 117 -4.98 2.97 13.57
CA GLU A 117 -4.25 3.33 14.80
C GLU A 117 -4.24 2.23 15.87
N ASP A 118 -5.37 1.56 16.06
CA ASP A 118 -5.51 0.40 16.97
C ASP A 118 -4.86 -0.88 16.44
N ARG A 119 -4.36 -0.86 15.19
CA ARG A 119 -3.81 -1.99 14.44
C ARG A 119 -4.79 -3.14 14.20
N CYS A 120 -6.09 -2.89 14.37
CA CYS A 120 -7.11 -3.94 14.28
C CYS A 120 -7.65 -4.14 12.86
N LYS A 121 -7.51 -3.15 11.97
CA LYS A 121 -8.13 -3.16 10.64
C LYS A 121 -7.13 -2.77 9.56
N GLU A 122 -7.14 -3.55 8.48
CA GLU A 122 -6.44 -3.23 7.25
C GLU A 122 -7.17 -2.12 6.49
N VAL A 123 -6.39 -1.11 6.10
CA VAL A 123 -6.83 0.00 5.26
C VAL A 123 -6.39 -0.26 3.82
N LEU A 124 -5.13 -0.65 3.66
CA LEU A 124 -4.48 -0.91 2.38
C LEU A 124 -3.50 -2.06 2.59
N VAL A 125 -3.45 -2.97 1.62
CA VAL A 125 -2.40 -3.98 1.50
C VAL A 125 -1.70 -3.72 0.17
N GLY A 126 -0.40 -3.94 0.09
CA GLY A 126 0.33 -3.73 -1.14
C GLY A 126 1.57 -4.58 -1.23
N ALA A 127 2.22 -4.51 -2.38
CA ALA A 127 3.53 -5.10 -2.60
C ALA A 127 4.39 -4.15 -3.42
N VAL A 128 5.69 -4.19 -3.18
CA VAL A 128 6.67 -3.45 -3.96
C VAL A 128 7.74 -4.41 -4.48
N SER A 129 8.05 -4.33 -5.77
CA SER A 129 9.06 -5.17 -6.41
C SER A 129 9.94 -4.34 -7.34
N CYS A 130 11.24 -4.64 -7.30
CA CYS A 130 12.23 -4.12 -8.25
C CYS A 130 12.70 -5.22 -9.21
N HIS A 131 12.06 -6.39 -9.21
CA HIS A 131 12.45 -7.51 -10.07
C HIS A 131 12.10 -7.23 -11.53
N ALA A 132 13.08 -7.39 -12.43
CA ALA A 132 12.96 -7.02 -13.84
C ALA A 132 11.75 -7.67 -14.52
N ASP A 133 11.50 -8.95 -14.24
CA ASP A 133 10.36 -9.67 -14.83
C ASP A 133 9.01 -9.14 -14.35
N ARG A 134 8.92 -8.72 -13.07
CA ARG A 134 7.70 -8.13 -12.51
C ARG A 134 7.42 -6.77 -13.13
N VAL A 135 8.46 -5.94 -13.26
CA VAL A 135 8.37 -4.65 -13.93
C VAL A 135 7.94 -4.82 -15.40
N LYS A 136 8.57 -5.75 -16.12
CA LYS A 136 8.25 -6.02 -17.52
C LYS A 136 6.82 -6.52 -17.70
N ALA A 137 6.34 -7.39 -16.80
CA ALA A 137 4.96 -7.89 -16.85
C ALA A 137 3.93 -6.75 -16.71
N GLU A 138 4.16 -5.82 -15.78
CA GLU A 138 3.24 -4.72 -15.50
C GLU A 138 3.32 -3.60 -16.55
N MET A 139 4.51 -3.35 -17.12
CA MET A 139 4.67 -2.39 -18.24
C MET A 139 4.20 -2.96 -19.58
N GLY A 140 4.36 -4.28 -19.81
CA GLY A 140 3.99 -4.95 -21.05
C GLY A 140 2.48 -5.22 -21.21
N GLY A 141 1.70 -5.15 -20.13
CA GLY A 141 0.25 -5.34 -20.14
C GLY A 141 -0.56 -4.18 -20.72
N GLY A 142 0.08 -3.06 -21.09
CA GLY A 142 -0.59 -1.87 -21.63
C GLY A 142 -0.83 -1.85 -23.15
N GLY A 143 -0.48 -2.92 -23.87
CA GLY A 143 -0.61 -3.00 -25.34
C GLY A 143 -1.85 -3.76 -25.78
N GLY A 144 -3.05 -3.19 -25.61
CA GLY A 144 -4.29 -3.88 -25.98
C GLY A 144 -5.54 -3.01 -25.92
N SER A 145 -5.56 -1.91 -26.67
CA SER A 145 -6.80 -1.29 -27.18
C SER A 145 -6.44 -0.46 -28.41
N SER A 146 -6.41 -1.15 -29.54
CA SER A 146 -6.54 -0.58 -30.88
C SER A 146 -8.01 -0.66 -31.31
N GLU A 147 -8.45 0.41 -31.97
CA GLU A 147 -9.75 0.67 -32.64
C GLU A 147 -10.90 1.22 -31.78
#